data_AF-A0A532T3N2-F1
#
_entry.id   AF-A0A532T3N2-F1
#
_cell.length_a   1.000
_cell.length_b   1.000
_cell.length_c   1.000
_cell.angle_alpha   90.00
_cell.angle_beta   90.00
_cell.angle_gamma   90.00
#
_symmetry.space_group_name_H-M   'P 1'
#
loop_
_entity.id
_entity.type
_entity.pdbx_description
1 polymer ?
#
loop_
_entity_poly.entity_id
_entity_poly.type
_entity_poly.pdbx_seq_one_letter_code
_entity_poly.pdbx_strand_id
1 'polypeptide(L)'
;MGEVDKLKKQIKELSERIVSLESNIQKNQKDIIKEALTEFTNQKKKDNLKSEFLRKFNQNKKTLIKQKIIEIIKIKPTSLADLKYHIVNQLNYCSKASFYRYIAEMREDIEIKNNIAYLNKKVLV
;
A
#
# COMPACT_ATOMS: atom_id res chain seq x y z
N MET A 1 -75.80 12.11 0.01
CA MET A 1 -74.38 12.08 0.38
C MET A 1 -73.71 13.26 -0.30
N GLY A 2 -73.22 14.23 0.48
CA GLY A 2 -72.73 15.49 -0.06
C GLY A 2 -71.35 15.35 -0.71
N GLU A 3 -71.03 16.25 -1.61
CA GLU A 3 -69.72 16.34 -2.28
C GLU A 3 -68.55 16.41 -1.29
N VAL A 4 -68.79 17.03 -0.12
CA VAL A 4 -67.87 17.12 1.02
C VAL A 4 -67.51 15.75 1.61
N ASP A 5 -68.44 14.80 1.66
CA ASP A 5 -68.18 13.45 2.20
C ASP A 5 -67.30 12.62 1.26
N LYS A 6 -67.49 12.80 -0.06
CA LYS A 6 -66.64 12.18 -1.08
C LYS A 6 -65.21 12.71 -1.01
N LEU A 7 -65.04 14.03 -0.87
CA LEU A 7 -63.73 14.66 -0.73
C LEU A 7 -63.01 14.20 0.54
N LYS A 8 -63.71 14.09 1.68
CA LYS A 8 -63.13 13.57 2.92
C LYS A 8 -62.63 12.13 2.78
N LYS A 9 -63.37 11.29 2.06
CA LYS A 9 -62.95 9.90 1.79
C LYS A 9 -61.69 9.85 0.92
N GLN A 10 -61.62 10.66 -0.13
CA GLN A 10 -60.44 10.74 -1.00
C GLN A 10 -59.20 11.26 -0.25
N ILE A 11 -59.35 12.29 0.59
CA ILE A 11 -58.26 12.81 1.42
C ILE A 11 -57.70 11.73 2.34
N LYS A 12 -58.56 10.91 2.94
CA LYS A 12 -58.15 9.80 3.80
C LYS A 12 -57.36 8.75 3.01
N GLU A 13 -57.89 8.30 1.87
CA GLU A 13 -57.23 7.31 1.01
C GLU A 13 -55.86 7.80 0.50
N LEU A 14 -55.75 9.08 0.12
CA LEU A 14 -54.48 9.67 -0.31
C LEU A 14 -53.48 9.77 0.85
N SER A 15 -53.93 10.14 2.05
CA SER A 15 -53.07 10.24 3.24
C SER A 15 -52.49 8.88 3.62
N GLU A 16 -53.29 7.81 3.59
CA GLU A 16 -52.83 6.44 3.83
C GLU A 16 -51.78 5.99 2.79
N ARG A 17 -51.98 6.39 1.53
CA ARG A 17 -51.04 6.09 0.44
C ARG A 17 -49.71 6.82 0.59
N ILE A 18 -49.72 8.07 1.03
CA ILE A 18 -48.51 8.85 1.32
C ILE A 18 -47.69 8.15 2.41
N VAL A 19 -48.32 7.78 3.53
CA VAL A 19 -47.63 7.09 4.64
C VAL A 19 -46.99 5.77 4.18
N SER A 20 -47.71 5.00 3.36
CA SER A 20 -47.17 3.76 2.79
C SER A 20 -45.95 4.00 1.89
N LEU A 21 -46.01 5.01 1.02
CA LEU A 21 -44.90 5.37 0.13
C LEU A 21 -43.69 5.89 0.92
N GLU A 22 -43.89 6.72 1.94
CA GLU A 22 -42.83 7.20 2.82
C GLU A 22 -42.11 6.05 3.52
N SER A 23 -42.88 5.09 4.07
CA SER A 23 -42.31 3.89 4.69
C SER A 23 -41.47 3.07 3.71
N ASN A 24 -41.92 2.93 2.46
CA ASN A 24 -41.17 2.19 1.43
C ASN A 24 -39.89 2.91 1.02
N ILE A 25 -39.92 4.25 0.89
CA ILE A 25 -38.74 5.05 0.57
C ILE A 25 -37.69 4.93 1.68
N GLN A 26 -38.10 5.02 2.95
CA GLN A 26 -37.19 4.88 4.09
C GLN A 26 -36.54 3.49 4.14
N LYS A 27 -37.29 2.44 3.82
CA LYS A 27 -36.75 1.07 3.76
C LYS A 27 -35.71 0.94 2.64
N ASN A 28 -36.03 1.39 1.43
CA ASN A 28 -35.11 1.33 0.30
C ASN A 28 -33.82 2.14 0.53
N GLN A 29 -33.91 3.32 1.17
CA GLN A 29 -32.73 4.11 1.52
C GLN A 29 -31.81 3.38 2.49
N LYS A 30 -32.36 2.68 3.49
CA LYS A 30 -31.56 1.88 4.44
C LYS A 30 -30.83 0.73 3.76
N ASP A 31 -31.49 0.06 2.83
CA ASP A 31 -30.88 -1.07 2.10
C ASP A 31 -29.73 -0.58 1.20
N ILE A 32 -29.91 0.53 0.47
CA ILE A 32 -28.86 1.15 -0.35
C ILE A 32 -27.65 1.57 0.50
N ILE A 33 -27.89 2.22 1.66
CA ILE A 33 -26.82 2.64 2.56
C ILE A 33 -26.05 1.42 3.10
N LYS A 34 -26.76 0.35 3.47
CA LYS A 34 -26.16 -0.88 3.97
C LYS A 34 -25.29 -1.55 2.91
N GLU A 35 -25.75 -1.58 1.67
CA GLU A 35 -25.01 -2.15 0.54
C GLU A 35 -23.73 -1.35 0.27
N ALA A 36 -23.83 -0.01 0.18
CA ALA A 36 -22.69 0.89 0.00
C ALA A 36 -21.66 0.78 1.14
N LEU A 37 -22.11 0.69 2.39
CA LEU A 37 -21.22 0.51 3.55
C LEU A 37 -20.48 -0.84 3.51
N THR A 38 -21.15 -1.89 3.04
CA THR A 38 -20.58 -3.24 2.91
C THR A 38 -19.52 -3.29 1.82
N GLU A 39 -19.77 -2.66 0.68
CA GLU A 39 -18.79 -2.51 -0.40
C GLU A 39 -17.57 -1.70 0.04
N PHE A 40 -17.78 -0.57 0.72
CA PHE A 40 -16.71 0.28 1.22
C PHE A 40 -15.81 -0.42 2.26
N THR A 41 -16.40 -1.18 3.17
CA THR A 41 -15.63 -1.96 4.16
C THR A 41 -14.86 -3.11 3.53
N ASN A 42 -15.40 -3.76 2.50
CA ASN A 42 -14.72 -4.82 1.76
C ASN A 42 -13.54 -4.27 0.92
N GLN A 43 -13.66 -3.08 0.33
CA GLN A 43 -12.56 -2.42 -0.37
C GLN A 43 -11.40 -2.06 0.58
N LYS A 44 -11.70 -1.45 1.74
CA LYS A 44 -10.65 -1.14 2.75
C LYS A 44 -9.90 -2.36 3.25
N LYS A 45 -10.56 -3.50 3.46
CA LYS A 45 -9.89 -4.75 3.87
C LYS A 45 -8.93 -5.27 2.79
N LYS A 46 -9.30 -5.16 1.50
CA LYS A 46 -8.48 -5.59 0.36
C LYS A 46 -7.21 -4.76 0.21
N ASP A 47 -7.28 -3.46 0.48
CA ASP A 47 -6.12 -2.56 0.40
C ASP A 47 -5.14 -2.75 1.57
N ASN A 48 -5.65 -3.01 2.78
CA ASN A 48 -4.79 -3.31 3.93
C ASN A 48 -3.96 -4.59 3.71
N LEU A 49 -4.57 -5.66 3.19
CA LEU A 49 -3.86 -6.92 2.89
C LEU A 49 -2.79 -6.74 1.80
N LYS A 50 -3.07 -5.94 0.76
CA LYS A 50 -2.06 -5.60 -0.27
C LYS A 50 -0.90 -4.81 0.31
N SER A 51 -1.18 -3.85 1.20
CA SER A 51 -0.14 -3.03 1.83
C SER A 51 0.82 -3.86 2.70
N GLU A 52 0.30 -4.81 3.47
CA GLU A 52 1.13 -5.71 4.29
C GLU A 52 1.94 -6.68 3.42
N PHE A 53 1.34 -7.22 2.36
CA PHE A 53 2.05 -8.08 1.41
C PHE A 53 3.19 -7.34 0.72
N LEU A 54 2.94 -6.13 0.22
CA LEU A 54 3.97 -5.28 -0.39
C LEU A 54 5.06 -4.91 0.62
N ARG A 55 4.71 -4.65 1.89
CA ARG A 55 5.70 -4.40 2.94
C ARG A 55 6.61 -5.60 3.17
N LYS A 56 6.03 -6.81 3.34
CA LYS A 56 6.79 -8.05 3.51
C LYS A 56 7.64 -8.37 2.27
N PHE A 57 7.10 -8.18 1.07
CA PHE A 57 7.83 -8.36 -0.18
C PHE A 57 9.02 -7.40 -0.29
N ASN A 58 8.82 -6.12 0.01
CA ASN A 58 9.88 -5.12 -0.02
C ASN A 58 10.95 -5.36 1.06
N GLN A 59 10.56 -5.83 2.25
CA GLN A 59 11.50 -6.25 3.29
C GLN A 59 12.35 -7.44 2.83
N ASN A 60 11.73 -8.47 2.26
CA ASN A 60 12.44 -9.63 1.73
C ASN A 60 13.39 -9.24 0.58
N LYS A 61 12.93 -8.36 -0.32
CA LYS A 61 13.75 -7.82 -1.43
C LYS A 61 14.97 -7.05 -0.89
N LYS A 62 14.79 -6.21 0.12
CA LYS A 62 15.90 -5.50 0.78
C LYS A 62 16.93 -6.48 1.34
N THR A 63 16.50 -7.49 2.09
CA THR A 63 17.38 -8.51 2.68
C THR A 63 18.17 -9.26 1.60
N LEU A 64 17.50 -9.69 0.52
CA LEU A 64 18.14 -10.37 -0.60
C LEU A 64 19.24 -9.51 -1.24
N ILE A 65 18.97 -8.22 -1.45
CA ILE A 65 19.93 -7.29 -2.05
C ILE A 65 21.15 -7.09 -1.15
N LYS A 66 20.94 -6.96 0.17
CA LYS A 66 22.03 -6.88 1.14
C LYS A 66 22.90 -8.14 1.14
N GLN A 67 22.27 -9.33 1.10
CA GLN A 67 23.00 -10.60 0.98
C GLN A 67 23.81 -10.66 -0.32
N LYS A 68 23.24 -10.20 -1.44
CA LYS A 68 23.97 -10.18 -2.71
C LYS A 68 25.18 -9.25 -2.67
N ILE A 69 25.03 -8.08 -2.04
CA ILE A 69 26.15 -7.17 -1.82
C ILE A 69 27.27 -7.88 -1.04
N ILE A 70 26.92 -8.61 0.03
CA ILE A 70 27.86 -9.38 0.84
C ILE A 70 28.55 -10.48 0.01
N GLU A 71 27.82 -11.22 -0.81
CA GLU A 71 28.40 -12.24 -1.70
C GLU A 71 29.45 -11.64 -2.64
N ILE A 72 29.14 -10.51 -3.27
CA ILE A 72 30.05 -9.86 -4.23
C ILE A 72 31.33 -9.41 -3.53
N ILE A 73 31.23 -8.76 -2.36
CA ILE A 73 32.41 -8.30 -1.62
C ILE A 73 33.24 -9.46 -1.04
N LYS A 74 32.62 -10.60 -0.73
CA LYS A 74 33.33 -11.82 -0.26
C LYS A 74 34.18 -12.46 -1.36
N ILE A 75 33.66 -12.49 -2.59
CA ILE A 75 34.35 -13.10 -3.72
C ILE A 75 35.56 -12.26 -4.14
N LYS A 76 35.42 -10.93 -4.15
CA LYS A 76 36.48 -10.02 -4.58
C LYS A 76 36.35 -8.66 -3.88
N PRO A 77 37.47 -8.05 -3.44
CA PRO A 77 37.49 -6.64 -3.06
C PRO A 77 36.98 -5.78 -4.22
N THR A 78 35.83 -5.15 -4.01
CA THR A 78 35.09 -4.43 -5.06
C THR A 78 34.89 -2.99 -4.62
N SER A 79 35.15 -2.03 -5.51
CA SER A 79 34.93 -0.62 -5.18
C SER A 79 33.44 -0.32 -5.02
N LEU A 80 33.10 0.74 -4.28
CA LEU A 80 31.70 1.16 -4.13
C LEU A 80 31.06 1.51 -5.48
N ALA A 81 31.84 2.06 -6.41
CA ALA A 81 31.39 2.40 -7.76
C ALA A 81 31.09 1.14 -8.59
N ASP A 82 31.96 0.13 -8.52
CA ASP A 82 31.77 -1.15 -9.22
C ASP A 82 30.60 -1.93 -8.62
N LEU A 83 30.48 -1.95 -7.29
CA LEU A 83 29.37 -2.58 -6.60
C LEU A 83 28.03 -1.93 -6.98
N LYS A 84 28.00 -0.59 -7.06
CA LYS A 84 26.84 0.16 -7.57
C LYS A 84 26.53 -0.25 -9.01
N TYR A 85 27.55 -0.36 -9.86
CA TYR A 85 27.37 -0.75 -11.26
C TYR A 85 26.78 -2.16 -11.37
N HIS A 86 27.30 -3.13 -10.63
CA HIS A 86 26.76 -4.49 -10.64
C HIS A 86 25.33 -4.56 -10.12
N ILE A 87 25.05 -3.99 -8.94
CA ILE A 87 23.72 -4.11 -8.29
C ILE A 87 22.64 -3.28 -9.00
N VAL A 88 22.96 -2.05 -9.41
CA VAL A 88 21.97 -1.10 -9.95
C VAL A 88 21.91 -1.18 -11.47
N ASN A 89 23.05 -1.21 -12.17
CA ASN A 89 23.06 -1.12 -13.63
C ASN A 89 22.95 -2.50 -14.30
N GLN A 90 23.72 -3.49 -13.84
CA GLN A 90 23.76 -4.82 -14.48
C GLN A 90 22.61 -5.72 -14.02
N LEU A 91 22.45 -5.86 -12.70
CA LEU A 91 21.44 -6.75 -12.12
C LEU A 91 20.07 -6.08 -11.95
N ASN A 92 20.00 -4.75 -11.99
CA ASN A 92 18.79 -3.94 -11.80
C ASN A 92 17.99 -4.33 -10.54
N TYR A 93 18.68 -4.64 -9.44
CA TYR A 93 18.05 -5.11 -8.21
C TYR A 93 17.35 -3.98 -7.44
N CYS A 94 17.89 -2.76 -7.49
CA CYS A 94 17.29 -1.58 -6.89
C CYS A 94 17.73 -0.29 -7.57
N SER A 95 17.07 0.81 -7.23
CA SER A 95 17.48 2.15 -7.67
C SER A 95 18.76 2.60 -6.99
N LYS A 96 19.46 3.57 -7.61
CA LYS A 96 20.67 4.21 -7.07
C LYS A 96 20.47 4.72 -5.64
N ALA A 97 19.34 5.36 -5.35
CA ALA A 97 19.04 5.89 -4.02
C ALA A 97 18.85 4.79 -2.97
N SER A 98 18.16 3.71 -3.32
CA SER A 98 17.98 2.57 -2.41
C SER A 98 19.29 1.82 -2.17
N PHE A 99 20.14 1.70 -3.19
CA PHE A 99 21.49 1.14 -3.04
C PHE A 99 22.31 1.87 -1.96
N TYR A 100 22.44 3.19 -2.06
CA TYR A 100 23.23 3.95 -1.07
C TYR A 100 22.63 3.90 0.34
N ARG A 101 21.30 3.87 0.47
CA ARG A 101 20.64 3.65 1.77
C ARG A 101 21.01 2.29 2.36
N TYR A 102 20.98 1.22 1.56
CA TYR A 102 21.33 -0.11 2.04
C TYR A 102 22.81 -0.18 2.45
N ILE A 103 23.72 0.42 1.67
CA ILE A 103 25.14 0.51 2.04
C ILE A 103 25.31 1.30 3.35
N ALA A 104 24.61 2.42 3.54
CA ALA A 104 24.70 3.20 4.77
C ALA A 104 24.24 2.40 5.99
N GLU A 105 23.12 1.67 5.87
CA GLU A 105 22.64 0.79 6.95
C GLU A 105 23.58 -0.38 7.25
N MET A 106 24.35 -0.83 6.26
CA MET A 106 25.31 -1.94 6.41
C MET A 106 26.70 -1.47 6.83
N ARG A 107 26.97 -0.15 6.90
CA ARG A 107 28.30 0.38 7.24
C ARG A 107 28.76 0.02 8.65
N GLU A 108 27.85 -0.34 9.54
CA GLU A 108 28.17 -0.79 10.90
C GLU A 108 28.65 -2.24 10.93
N ASP A 109 28.32 -3.05 9.91
CA ASP A 109 28.73 -4.43 9.79
C ASP A 109 30.23 -4.54 9.51
N ILE A 110 30.93 -5.34 10.33
CA ILE A 110 32.41 -5.50 10.33
C ILE A 110 32.93 -5.93 8.95
N GLU A 111 32.17 -6.75 8.23
CA GLU A 111 32.51 -7.27 6.90
C GLU A 111 32.48 -6.20 5.79
N ILE A 112 31.59 -5.22 5.93
CA ILE A 112 31.46 -4.07 5.03
C ILE A 112 32.56 -3.06 5.34
N LYS A 113 32.85 -2.81 6.62
CA LYS A 113 33.94 -1.91 7.03
C LYS A 113 35.28 -2.34 6.44
N ASN A 114 35.67 -3.61 6.54
CA ASN A 114 36.98 -4.05 6.08
C ASN A 114 37.15 -4.06 4.55
N ASN A 115 36.08 -4.33 3.80
CA ASN A 115 36.12 -4.35 2.33
C ASN A 115 35.93 -2.96 1.70
N ILE A 116 35.17 -2.06 2.34
CA ILE A 116 34.99 -0.67 1.90
C ILE A 116 36.10 0.25 2.45
N ALA A 117 36.75 -0.08 3.58
CA ALA A 117 37.84 0.74 4.16
C ALA A 117 39.10 0.83 3.28
N TYR A 118 39.27 -0.04 2.28
CA TYR A 118 40.28 0.14 1.24
C TYR A 118 40.01 1.36 0.33
N LEU A 119 38.84 2.01 0.42
CA LEU A 119 38.42 3.11 -0.45
C LEU A 119 38.66 4.51 0.11
N ASN A 120 38.95 4.66 1.40
CA ASN A 120 39.21 5.99 2.00
C ASN A 120 40.70 6.31 2.20
N LYS A 121 41.63 5.35 1.99
CA LYS A 121 43.07 5.58 2.15
C LYS A 121 43.81 5.98 0.86
N LYS A 122 43.16 5.96 -0.31
CA LYS A 122 43.79 6.29 -1.60
C LYS A 122 43.48 7.69 -2.16
N VAL A 123 42.89 8.58 -1.35
CA VAL A 123 42.60 9.98 -1.75
C VAL A 123 43.51 10.99 -1.04
N LEU A 124 44.49 10.53 -0.26
CA LEU A 124 45.51 11.37 0.39
C LEU A 124 46.89 10.71 0.26
N VAL A 125 47.41 10.63 -0.96
CA VAL A 125 48.85 10.77 -1.29
C VAL A 125 48.93 11.44 -2.65
#